data_AF-A0A8T0J6X7-F1
#
_entry.id   AF-A0A8T0J6X7-F1
#
_cell.length_a   1.000
_cell.length_b   1.000
_cell.length_c   1.000
_cell.angle_alpha   90.00
_cell.angle_beta   90.00
_cell.angle_gamma   90.00
#
_symmetry.space_group_name_H-M   'P 1'
#
loop_
_entity.id
_entity.type
_entity.pdbx_description
1 polymer ?
#
loop_
_entity_poly.entity_id
_entity_poly.type
_entity_poly.pdbx_seq_one_letter_code
_entity_poly.pdbx_strand_id
1 'polypeptide(L)'
;MACLMRCSLAIVRSPLRALNRLHFNLPMPLLCASLSRNLVYCKPPSSLSTTDWQVNFSAVVVSACIRPRERMQSGCLLVLRSSLSFSLTASRGYVTQLSCHTPQLLRSLPGQSRSPKVKRPRRYSTSSSSLSSSSPSSSGTFTPTNNSPERTAPQKDTMDTKSTPANGELQKILPALQKVVPVLAPGRHKGQAGKIAVIGGCREYTGAPYFAAISALKMGADLAHVFCTAGAATVIKGYSPELIVHPVLHESYDVGEIGEGERSDLKDKVLAEVGKWLERFDCIVIGPGLGRDEILLECVAGIIEEAKSKNIPLVIDGDGLFLVTNQPEIIIGYPLAILTPNVMEHKRLVAKIMGQEDEEVPSNPKEISNEDLPGQLQKLAQKMDGVTIVQKGKTDYISDGKKVLSSDYYGSPRRCGGQGDVLSGSTAVFMSWAKEYFSNENADGKKEVQERISDNPTMVGALAGSLLCRKAAGNAFAQHKRSTVTTNIIESLGHSMDELFPM
;
A
#
# COMPACT_ATOMS: atom_id res chain seq x y z
N MET A 1 -55.19 -42.67 5.50
CA MET A 1 -54.45 -43.27 4.37
C MET A 1 -53.28 -42.34 4.05
N ALA A 2 -52.14 -42.35 4.76
CA ALA A 2 -51.07 -43.35 4.77
C ALA A 2 -50.49 -43.66 3.37
N CYS A 3 -49.35 -43.06 3.01
CA CYS A 3 -48.09 -43.80 2.86
C CYS A 3 -46.89 -42.86 2.70
N LEU A 4 -45.95 -42.98 3.65
CA LEU A 4 -44.56 -42.57 3.57
C LEU A 4 -43.78 -43.60 2.73
N MET A 5 -42.76 -43.17 1.99
CA MET A 5 -41.62 -44.05 1.68
C MET A 5 -40.30 -43.39 2.12
N ARG A 6 -39.74 -43.98 3.17
CA ARG A 6 -38.31 -43.97 3.50
C ARG A 6 -37.60 -45.00 2.62
N CYS A 7 -36.34 -44.75 2.30
CA CYS A 7 -35.35 -45.81 2.16
C CYS A 7 -34.20 -45.54 3.14
N SER A 8 -33.80 -46.59 3.86
CA SER A 8 -32.70 -46.60 4.82
C SER A 8 -31.97 -47.95 4.72
N LEU A 9 -30.72 -47.95 5.18
CA LEU A 9 -29.79 -49.07 5.40
C LEU A 9 -29.08 -49.61 4.14
N ALA A 10 -27.80 -50.01 4.18
CA ALA A 10 -27.10 -50.66 5.28
C ALA A 10 -25.58 -50.35 5.37
N ILE A 11 -25.11 -50.45 6.60
CA ILE A 11 -23.73 -50.53 7.10
C ILE A 11 -23.16 -51.92 6.81
N VAL A 12 -21.90 -52.02 6.40
CA VAL A 12 -21.03 -53.17 6.73
C VAL A 12 -19.67 -52.64 7.22
N ARG A 13 -19.27 -53.12 8.39
CA ARG A 13 -18.00 -52.84 9.08
C ARG A 13 -17.11 -54.10 9.06
N SER A 14 -15.79 -53.86 9.11
CA SER A 14 -14.74 -54.64 9.82
C SER A 14 -14.02 -55.80 9.07
N PRO A 15 -12.86 -56.31 9.57
CA PRO A 15 -11.65 -55.65 10.12
C PRO A 15 -10.31 -56.35 9.73
N LEU A 16 -9.17 -55.88 10.31
CA LEU A 16 -7.88 -56.55 10.68
C LEU A 16 -6.62 -55.86 10.10
N ARG A 17 -5.81 -55.16 10.92
CA ARG A 17 -4.70 -55.59 11.83
C ARG A 17 -3.31 -55.68 11.16
N ALA A 18 -2.47 -54.70 11.52
CA ALA A 18 -1.08 -54.74 12.04
C ALA A 18 0.03 -55.65 11.45
N LEU A 19 1.27 -55.11 11.58
CA LEU A 19 2.64 -55.64 11.31
C LEU A 19 3.12 -55.37 9.86
N ASN A 20 4.33 -54.88 9.57
CA ASN A 20 5.61 -54.94 10.30
C ASN A 20 6.58 -53.83 9.85
N ARG A 21 7.58 -53.56 10.70
CA ARG A 21 8.77 -52.74 10.44
C ARG A 21 9.59 -53.26 9.25
N LEU A 22 10.25 -52.37 8.51
CA LEU A 22 11.60 -52.59 7.94
C LEU A 22 12.23 -51.24 7.53
N HIS A 23 13.35 -50.92 8.17
CA HIS A 23 14.34 -49.94 7.73
C HIS A 23 15.07 -50.47 6.49
N PHE A 24 15.45 -49.61 5.53
CA PHE A 24 16.80 -49.61 4.93
C PHE A 24 17.08 -48.30 4.16
N ASN A 25 18.36 -47.95 4.15
CA ASN A 25 18.99 -46.70 3.71
C ASN A 25 18.99 -46.45 2.18
N LEU A 26 19.12 -45.15 1.84
CA LEU A 26 19.62 -44.45 0.63
C LEU A 26 20.59 -45.23 -0.30
N PRO A 27 20.79 -44.86 -1.60
CA PRO A 27 20.88 -43.46 -2.12
C PRO A 27 20.31 -43.16 -3.53
N MET A 28 20.15 -41.85 -3.81
CA MET A 28 20.05 -41.19 -5.14
C MET A 28 21.31 -41.49 -6.00
N PRO A 29 21.28 -41.47 -7.37
CA PRO A 29 20.95 -40.25 -8.12
C PRO A 29 20.35 -40.38 -9.56
N LEU A 30 20.04 -39.19 -10.10
CA LEU A 30 19.97 -38.76 -11.52
C LEU A 30 18.63 -38.67 -12.26
N LEU A 31 18.47 -37.46 -12.84
CA LEU A 31 17.51 -36.95 -13.83
C LEU A 31 17.23 -37.93 -14.98
N CYS A 32 15.95 -38.06 -15.39
CA CYS A 32 15.40 -37.43 -16.61
C CYS A 32 13.96 -37.90 -16.91
N ALA A 33 13.12 -36.95 -17.34
CA ALA A 33 11.95 -37.11 -18.22
C ALA A 33 10.80 -38.06 -17.81
N SER A 34 9.65 -37.48 -17.44
CA SER A 34 8.39 -37.73 -18.18
C SER A 34 7.31 -36.71 -17.81
N LEU A 35 6.97 -35.85 -18.77
CA LEU A 35 5.69 -35.16 -18.83
C LEU A 35 4.63 -36.13 -19.36
N SER A 36 3.64 -36.47 -18.56
CA SER A 36 2.39 -37.11 -19.00
C SER A 36 1.23 -36.40 -18.30
N ARG A 37 0.58 -35.44 -18.99
CA ARG A 37 -0.71 -35.63 -19.66
C ARG A 37 -1.78 -36.22 -18.73
N ASN A 38 -2.57 -35.35 -18.11
CA ASN A 38 -3.94 -35.66 -17.69
C ASN A 38 -4.87 -34.62 -18.35
N LEU A 39 -5.26 -34.90 -19.59
CA LEU A 39 -6.41 -34.29 -20.24
C LEU A 39 -7.48 -35.38 -20.30
N VAL A 40 -8.54 -35.17 -19.52
CA VAL A 40 -9.73 -36.03 -19.48
C VAL A 40 -10.43 -35.95 -20.83
N TYR A 41 -10.52 -37.08 -21.51
CA TYR A 41 -11.29 -37.25 -22.75
C TYR A 41 -12.75 -37.55 -22.36
N CYS A 42 -13.66 -36.58 -22.57
CA CYS A 42 -15.10 -36.85 -22.54
C CYS A 42 -15.59 -37.17 -23.95
N LYS A 43 -16.14 -38.37 -24.16
CA LYS A 43 -16.85 -38.77 -25.39
C LYS A 43 -18.13 -37.94 -25.56
N PRO A 44 -18.46 -37.44 -26.76
CA PRO A 44 -19.79 -36.90 -27.03
C PRO A 44 -20.76 -38.04 -27.41
N PRO A 45 -22.06 -37.97 -27.03
CA PRO A 45 -23.07 -38.88 -27.53
C PRO A 45 -23.45 -38.52 -28.98
N SER A 46 -23.63 -39.55 -29.78
CA SER A 46 -24.13 -39.51 -31.14
C SER A 46 -25.63 -39.24 -31.17
N SER A 47 -26.04 -38.06 -31.63
CA SER A 47 -27.20 -37.83 -32.51
C SER A 47 -27.66 -36.36 -32.45
N LEU A 48 -27.74 -35.72 -33.63
CA LEU A 48 -28.65 -34.63 -34.04
C LEU A 48 -27.98 -33.37 -34.65
N SER A 49 -28.25 -33.27 -35.96
CA SER A 49 -28.43 -32.10 -36.84
C SER A 49 -27.49 -30.89 -36.77
N THR A 50 -26.84 -30.70 -37.92
CA THR A 50 -26.14 -29.53 -38.45
C THR A 50 -26.93 -28.21 -38.36
N THR A 51 -26.34 -27.18 -37.76
CA THR A 51 -26.31 -25.78 -38.24
C THR A 51 -25.34 -24.93 -37.39
N ASP A 52 -24.39 -24.29 -38.06
CA ASP A 52 -23.62 -23.07 -37.74
C ASP A 52 -23.13 -22.78 -36.31
N TRP A 53 -21.87 -23.13 -36.02
CA TRP A 53 -21.00 -22.40 -35.07
C TRP A 53 -19.52 -22.50 -35.51
N GLN A 54 -18.95 -21.42 -36.06
CA GLN A 54 -17.48 -21.27 -36.19
C GLN A 54 -16.92 -20.71 -34.88
N VAL A 55 -16.13 -21.53 -34.17
CA VAL A 55 -15.29 -21.10 -33.03
C VAL A 55 -13.85 -21.00 -33.53
N ASN A 56 -13.32 -19.78 -33.67
CA ASN A 56 -11.91 -19.56 -34.01
C ASN A 56 -11.05 -19.61 -32.74
N PHE A 57 -10.22 -20.65 -32.61
CA PHE A 57 -9.07 -20.67 -31.71
C PHE A 57 -7.84 -20.15 -32.47
N SER A 58 -7.28 -19.01 -32.05
CA SER A 58 -5.96 -18.55 -32.52
C SER A 58 -4.94 -18.75 -31.40
N ALA A 59 -4.14 -19.82 -31.50
CA ALA A 59 -2.94 -20.01 -30.71
C ALA A 59 -1.78 -19.22 -31.34
N VAL A 60 -1.21 -18.26 -30.62
CA VAL A 60 0.04 -17.59 -31.01
C VAL A 60 1.20 -18.32 -30.34
N VAL A 61 1.91 -19.16 -31.09
CA VAL A 61 3.19 -19.73 -30.70
C VAL A 61 4.30 -18.81 -31.22
N VAL A 62 4.93 -18.04 -30.34
CA VAL A 62 6.17 -17.33 -30.68
C VAL A 62 7.34 -18.27 -30.38
N SER A 63 7.89 -18.89 -31.43
CA SER A 63 9.16 -19.60 -31.38
C SER A 63 10.29 -18.65 -31.78
N ALA A 64 11.08 -18.17 -30.82
CA ALA A 64 12.32 -17.46 -31.11
C ALA A 64 13.50 -18.45 -31.06
N CYS A 65 14.02 -18.78 -32.24
CA CYS A 65 15.26 -19.54 -32.42
C CYS A 65 16.47 -18.73 -31.95
N ILE A 66 17.22 -19.28 -30.99
CA ILE A 66 18.55 -18.79 -30.61
C ILE A 66 19.58 -19.46 -31.54
N ARG A 67 20.38 -18.66 -32.27
CA ARG A 67 21.69 -19.09 -32.80
C ARG A 67 22.78 -18.10 -32.37
N PRO A 68 24.02 -18.57 -32.11
CA PRO A 68 25.03 -17.75 -31.45
C PRO A 68 26.00 -17.02 -32.41
N ARG A 69 26.46 -15.86 -31.93
CA ARG A 69 27.69 -15.08 -32.23
C ARG A 69 27.93 -14.57 -33.66
N GLU A 70 27.99 -13.25 -33.80
CA GLU A 70 29.24 -12.52 -34.11
C GLU A 70 29.11 -11.00 -33.84
N ARG A 71 30.24 -10.36 -33.52
CA ARG A 71 30.38 -8.93 -33.17
C ARG A 71 30.12 -8.04 -34.39
N MET A 72 29.32 -6.99 -34.23
CA MET A 72 29.59 -5.72 -34.94
C MET A 72 28.98 -4.52 -34.22
N GLN A 73 29.75 -3.44 -34.21
CA GLN A 73 29.48 -2.15 -33.58
C GLN A 73 28.45 -1.32 -34.39
N SER A 74 27.86 -0.35 -33.68
CA SER A 74 27.24 0.89 -34.19
C SER A 74 25.76 0.84 -34.58
N GLY A 75 24.94 1.43 -33.70
CA GLY A 75 23.82 2.32 -34.01
C GLY A 75 22.74 1.83 -34.98
N CYS A 76 21.65 1.27 -34.45
CA CYS A 76 20.34 1.37 -35.10
C CYS A 76 19.22 1.46 -34.06
N LEU A 77 18.46 2.55 -34.16
CA LEU A 77 17.25 2.87 -33.42
C LEU A 77 16.13 1.92 -33.87
N LEU A 78 15.73 0.96 -33.04
CA LEU A 78 14.62 0.06 -33.36
C LEU A 78 13.28 0.75 -33.07
N VAL A 79 12.66 1.32 -34.11
CA VAL A 79 11.28 1.81 -34.06
C VAL A 79 10.34 0.61 -34.25
N LEU A 80 9.73 0.14 -33.16
CA LEU A 80 8.62 -0.81 -33.24
C LEU A 80 7.36 -0.07 -33.68
N ARG A 81 7.03 -0.16 -34.97
CA ARG A 81 5.70 0.16 -35.50
C ARG A 81 4.76 -0.99 -35.15
N SER A 82 3.76 -0.72 -34.32
CA SER A 82 2.61 -1.61 -34.11
C SER A 82 1.69 -1.57 -35.32
N SER A 83 1.49 -2.72 -35.95
CA SER A 83 0.47 -2.92 -36.98
C SER A 83 -0.86 -3.25 -36.31
N LEU A 84 -1.74 -2.25 -36.22
CA LEU A 84 -3.17 -2.45 -35.92
C LEU A 84 -3.81 -3.22 -37.09
N SER A 85 -4.31 -4.42 -36.83
CA SER A 85 -5.20 -5.12 -37.75
C SER A 85 -6.62 -5.03 -37.18
N PHE A 86 -7.45 -4.18 -37.80
CA PHE A 86 -8.90 -4.16 -37.61
C PHE A 86 -9.52 -5.32 -38.37
N SER A 87 -10.38 -6.10 -37.71
CA SER A 87 -11.34 -6.98 -38.40
C SER A 87 -12.73 -6.37 -38.22
N LEU A 88 -13.27 -5.83 -39.31
CA LEU A 88 -14.64 -5.34 -39.44
C LEU A 88 -15.54 -6.54 -39.74
N THR A 89 -16.54 -6.78 -38.89
CA THR A 89 -17.74 -7.52 -39.27
C THR A 89 -18.91 -6.53 -39.22
N ALA A 90 -19.41 -6.20 -40.40
CA ALA A 90 -20.52 -5.28 -40.58
C ALA A 90 -21.85 -5.95 -40.19
N SER A 91 -22.65 -5.28 -39.37
CA SER A 91 -24.11 -5.47 -39.38
C SER A 91 -24.80 -4.10 -39.38
N ARG A 92 -25.69 -3.99 -40.36
CA ARG A 92 -26.62 -2.92 -40.77
C ARG A 92 -26.81 -1.70 -39.85
N GLY A 93 -26.61 -0.53 -40.48
CA GLY A 93 -27.62 0.54 -40.53
C GLY A 93 -27.47 1.65 -39.50
N TYR A 94 -26.86 2.78 -39.88
CA TYR A 94 -27.42 4.14 -39.90
C TYR A 94 -26.28 5.09 -40.27
N VAL A 95 -26.47 5.84 -41.37
CA VAL A 95 -25.51 6.81 -41.91
C VAL A 95 -25.77 8.15 -41.23
N THR A 96 -24.78 8.69 -40.53
CA THR A 96 -24.67 10.13 -40.27
C THR A 96 -23.27 10.59 -40.64
N GLN A 97 -23.19 11.41 -41.68
CA GLN A 97 -21.98 12.12 -42.11
C GLN A 97 -21.48 13.03 -40.98
N LEU A 98 -20.19 12.95 -40.65
CA LEU A 98 -19.47 14.00 -39.94
C LEU A 98 -18.23 14.36 -40.74
N SER A 99 -18.35 15.48 -41.46
CA SER A 99 -17.26 16.13 -42.18
C SER A 99 -16.35 16.88 -41.21
N CYS A 100 -15.05 16.61 -41.27
CA CYS A 100 -14.02 17.40 -40.62
C CYS A 100 -13.91 18.77 -41.30
N HIS A 101 -14.12 19.85 -40.54
CA HIS A 101 -13.65 21.19 -40.89
C HIS A 101 -12.85 21.79 -39.75
N THR A 102 -11.55 21.98 -39.99
CA THR A 102 -10.71 23.00 -39.36
C THR A 102 -11.24 24.40 -39.72
N PRO A 103 -11.10 25.38 -38.82
CA PRO A 103 -10.69 26.69 -39.32
C PRO A 103 -9.58 27.37 -38.52
N GLN A 104 -8.84 28.16 -39.30
CA GLN A 104 -7.67 28.96 -38.98
C GLN A 104 -8.00 30.20 -38.13
N LEU A 105 -6.93 30.70 -37.50
CA LEU A 105 -6.72 32.07 -37.03
C LEU A 105 -7.28 33.16 -37.97
N LEU A 106 -7.92 34.18 -37.38
CA LEU A 106 -7.90 35.55 -37.91
C LEU A 106 -8.14 36.59 -36.81
N ARG A 107 -7.24 37.58 -36.75
CA ARG A 107 -7.35 38.85 -36.02
C ARG A 107 -8.21 39.83 -36.82
N SER A 108 -9.03 40.63 -36.14
CA SER A 108 -9.07 42.10 -36.26
C SER A 108 -10.04 42.76 -35.25
N LEU A 109 -9.55 43.85 -34.63
CA LEU A 109 -10.23 44.90 -33.85
C LEU A 109 -10.93 45.92 -34.82
N PRO A 110 -11.66 47.00 -34.41
CA PRO A 110 -11.61 47.74 -33.12
C PRO A 110 -12.93 48.38 -32.58
N GLY A 111 -12.86 48.98 -31.37
CA GLY A 111 -13.57 50.24 -31.09
C GLY A 111 -14.19 50.49 -29.70
N GLN A 112 -13.52 51.34 -28.90
CA GLN A 112 -14.04 52.34 -27.93
C GLN A 112 -14.81 51.86 -26.67
N SER A 113 -14.76 52.48 -25.48
CA SER A 113 -13.94 53.54 -24.87
C SER A 113 -14.31 53.63 -23.37
N ARG A 114 -13.39 54.22 -22.57
CA ARG A 114 -13.54 54.90 -21.27
C ARG A 114 -12.73 54.33 -20.09
N SER A 115 -11.93 55.23 -19.54
CA SER A 115 -11.01 55.20 -18.38
C SER A 115 -11.25 56.51 -17.59
N PRO A 116 -10.52 56.88 -16.51
CA PRO A 116 -9.88 56.13 -15.39
C PRO A 116 -10.12 56.83 -14.00
N LYS A 117 -9.51 56.32 -12.90
CA LYS A 117 -8.87 57.11 -11.81
C LYS A 117 -7.94 56.20 -10.95
N VAL A 118 -6.61 56.38 -10.99
CA VAL A 118 -5.72 57.08 -10.01
C VAL A 118 -5.50 56.24 -8.72
N LYS A 119 -4.30 55.84 -8.21
CA LYS A 119 -3.06 56.58 -7.87
C LYS A 119 -1.93 55.58 -7.49
N ARG A 120 -0.67 55.88 -7.85
CA ARG A 120 0.57 55.52 -7.10
C ARG A 120 1.27 56.84 -6.74
N PRO A 121 2.11 56.91 -5.69
CA PRO A 121 3.58 56.94 -5.89
C PRO A 121 4.36 56.31 -4.68
N ARG A 122 5.70 56.17 -4.56
CA ARG A 122 6.90 56.87 -5.08
C ARG A 122 8.12 55.92 -5.20
N ARG A 123 9.05 56.33 -6.07
CA ARG A 123 10.46 55.88 -6.25
C ARG A 123 11.43 56.69 -5.37
N TYR A 124 12.67 56.19 -5.23
CA TYR A 124 13.96 56.89 -5.49
C TYR A 124 14.95 55.77 -5.91
N SER A 125 15.48 55.64 -7.15
CA SER A 125 16.56 56.38 -7.85
C SER A 125 17.90 56.26 -7.10
N THR A 126 19.10 56.03 -7.67
CA THR A 126 19.76 56.31 -8.97
C THR A 126 21.18 55.70 -8.82
N SER A 127 22.06 55.39 -9.78
CA SER A 127 22.21 55.66 -11.21
C SER A 127 23.49 54.98 -11.71
N SER A 128 23.51 54.63 -13.02
CA SER A 128 24.62 54.76 -14.01
C SER A 128 25.98 54.06 -13.76
N SER A 129 26.70 53.50 -14.74
CA SER A 129 26.68 53.68 -16.20
C SER A 129 27.53 52.60 -16.89
N SER A 130 27.07 52.26 -18.09
CA SER A 130 27.64 51.43 -19.16
C SER A 130 28.86 52.03 -19.88
N LEU A 131 29.60 51.18 -20.62
CA LEU A 131 30.01 51.29 -22.06
C LEU A 131 31.05 50.16 -22.36
N SER A 132 30.73 49.16 -23.21
CA SER A 132 31.17 48.97 -24.63
C SER A 132 32.70 49.05 -24.83
N SER A 133 33.42 48.25 -25.62
CA SER A 133 33.16 47.26 -26.68
C SER A 133 34.52 46.64 -27.10
N SER A 134 34.45 45.59 -27.93
CA SER A 134 35.36 45.23 -29.04
C SER A 134 36.69 44.46 -28.82
N SER A 135 36.77 43.31 -29.51
CA SER A 135 37.95 42.48 -29.88
C SER A 135 38.82 43.21 -30.95
N PRO A 136 40.07 42.79 -31.33
CA PRO A 136 40.41 41.41 -31.77
C PRO A 136 41.89 40.92 -31.56
N SER A 137 42.06 39.63 -31.87
CA SER A 137 43.24 38.83 -32.27
C SER A 137 44.66 39.44 -32.36
N SER A 138 45.68 38.69 -31.90
CA SER A 138 46.79 38.22 -32.77
C SER A 138 47.80 37.27 -32.07
N SER A 139 48.26 36.28 -32.85
CA SER A 139 49.56 35.59 -32.91
C SER A 139 50.36 35.18 -31.65
N GLY A 140 50.79 33.92 -31.63
CA GLY A 140 51.99 33.50 -30.90
C GLY A 140 52.20 31.97 -30.87
N THR A 141 53.17 31.49 -31.63
CA THR A 141 53.51 30.07 -31.86
C THR A 141 54.67 29.59 -30.94
N PHE A 142 54.73 28.27 -30.70
CA PHE A 142 55.85 27.41 -30.25
C PHE A 142 56.20 27.24 -28.73
N THR A 143 55.74 26.09 -28.18
CA THR A 143 56.44 24.96 -27.47
C THR A 143 57.63 25.19 -26.50
N PRO A 144 58.07 24.17 -25.73
CA PRO A 144 57.41 23.46 -24.63
C PRO A 144 58.29 23.49 -23.36
N THR A 145 57.71 23.57 -22.16
CA THR A 145 58.47 23.26 -20.94
C THR A 145 57.67 22.39 -19.98
N ASN A 146 58.24 21.21 -19.73
CA ASN A 146 57.87 20.30 -18.66
C ASN A 146 57.87 21.03 -17.32
N ASN A 147 56.75 20.95 -16.60
CA ASN A 147 56.71 20.88 -15.15
C ASN A 147 55.34 20.32 -14.74
N SER A 148 55.30 19.04 -14.40
CA SER A 148 54.21 18.48 -13.59
C SER A 148 54.36 18.98 -12.15
N PRO A 149 53.24 19.23 -11.45
CA PRO A 149 52.94 18.29 -10.39
C PRO A 149 51.48 17.84 -10.38
N GLU A 150 51.34 16.57 -10.04
CA GLU A 150 50.22 15.86 -9.43
C GLU A 150 48.87 16.58 -9.32
N ARG A 151 47.86 15.98 -9.96
CA ARG A 151 46.45 16.15 -9.59
C ARG A 151 46.26 15.74 -8.14
N THR A 152 46.20 16.71 -7.25
CA THR A 152 45.50 16.54 -5.98
C THR A 152 44.02 16.28 -6.27
N ALA A 153 43.54 15.12 -5.82
CA ALA A 153 42.14 14.77 -5.83
C ALA A 153 41.33 15.89 -5.15
N PRO A 154 40.14 16.26 -5.65
CA PRO A 154 39.27 17.16 -4.90
C PRO A 154 38.94 16.46 -3.58
N GLN A 155 39.32 17.11 -2.48
CA GLN A 155 38.97 16.69 -1.12
C GLN A 155 37.47 16.37 -1.09
N LYS A 156 37.15 15.16 -0.64
CA LYS A 156 35.82 14.84 -0.14
C LYS A 156 35.56 15.81 1.00
N ASP A 157 34.85 16.89 0.71
CA ASP A 157 34.02 17.54 1.71
C ASP A 157 32.93 16.53 2.07
N THR A 158 33.26 15.64 3.00
CA THR A 158 32.28 14.94 3.81
C THR A 158 31.46 16.03 4.49
N MET A 159 30.34 16.40 3.88
CA MET A 159 29.24 17.01 4.59
C MET A 159 28.90 16.05 5.72
N ASP A 160 29.35 16.41 6.90
CA ASP A 160 29.07 15.75 8.16
C ASP A 160 27.55 15.82 8.37
N THR A 161 26.82 14.82 7.88
CA THR A 161 25.40 14.63 8.14
C THR A 161 25.22 14.11 9.56
N LYS A 162 25.63 14.89 10.55
CA LYS A 162 25.11 14.75 11.91
C LYS A 162 23.78 15.50 11.96
N SER A 163 22.73 14.83 11.53
CA SER A 163 21.40 15.10 12.05
C SER A 163 21.42 14.77 13.55
N THR A 164 21.68 15.77 14.40
CA THR A 164 21.55 15.60 15.85
C THR A 164 20.06 15.44 16.18
N PRO A 165 19.58 14.29 16.69
CA PRO A 165 18.15 14.02 16.85
C PRO A 165 17.60 14.57 18.16
N ALA A 166 16.27 14.48 18.28
CA ALA A 166 15.52 14.27 19.52
C ALA A 166 16.00 13.04 20.33
N ASN A 167 17.29 12.98 20.66
CA ASN A 167 17.99 11.73 20.97
C ASN A 167 17.66 11.14 22.34
N GLY A 168 17.18 11.96 23.29
CA GLY A 168 16.95 11.50 24.66
C GLY A 168 15.78 10.54 24.83
N GLU A 169 14.64 10.82 24.21
CA GLU A 169 13.43 9.99 24.34
C GLU A 169 13.54 8.72 23.50
N LEU A 170 14.01 8.82 22.25
CA LEU A 170 14.19 7.66 21.38
C LEU A 170 15.19 6.65 21.96
N GLN A 171 16.33 7.10 22.49
CA GLN A 171 17.32 6.20 23.10
C GLN A 171 16.77 5.45 24.31
N LYS A 172 15.80 6.04 25.03
CA LYS A 172 15.12 5.34 26.12
C LYS A 172 14.15 4.28 25.60
N ILE A 173 13.41 4.57 24.53
CA ILE A 173 12.32 3.71 24.05
C ILE A 173 12.83 2.56 23.15
N LEU A 174 13.89 2.80 22.38
CA LEU A 174 14.34 1.85 21.35
C LEU A 174 14.70 0.46 21.89
N PRO A 175 15.42 0.30 23.02
CA PRO A 175 15.70 -1.02 23.59
C PRO A 175 14.43 -1.80 23.95
N ALA A 176 13.38 -1.12 24.41
CA ALA A 176 12.09 -1.76 24.68
C ALA A 176 11.38 -2.19 23.39
N LEU A 177 11.41 -1.38 22.33
CA LEU A 177 10.83 -1.76 21.04
C LEU A 177 11.57 -2.95 20.40
N GLN A 178 12.89 -3.03 20.55
CA GLN A 178 13.70 -4.13 20.00
C GLN A 178 13.29 -5.50 20.57
N LYS A 179 12.82 -5.56 21.83
CA LYS A 179 12.34 -6.81 22.45
C LYS A 179 11.09 -7.39 21.78
N VAL A 180 10.32 -6.55 21.07
CA VAL A 180 9.06 -6.93 20.42
C VAL A 180 9.31 -7.57 19.06
N VAL A 181 10.44 -7.28 18.42
CA VAL A 181 10.79 -7.82 17.11
C VAL A 181 11.18 -9.30 17.27
N PRO A 182 10.54 -10.23 16.54
CA PRO A 182 10.85 -11.65 16.68
C PRO A 182 12.23 -11.95 16.11
N VAL A 183 12.99 -12.77 16.84
CA VAL A 183 14.31 -13.25 16.39
C VAL A 183 14.15 -14.18 15.18
N LEU A 184 14.95 -13.95 14.14
CA LEU A 184 15.07 -14.90 13.03
C LEU A 184 15.85 -16.13 13.51
N ALA A 185 15.16 -17.27 13.60
CA ALA A 185 15.76 -18.52 14.07
C ALA A 185 15.45 -19.68 13.10
N PRO A 186 16.39 -20.63 12.89
CA PRO A 186 16.17 -21.78 11.99
C PRO A 186 14.95 -22.65 12.33
N GLY A 187 14.50 -22.62 13.58
CA GLY A 187 13.32 -23.37 14.05
C GLY A 187 11.98 -22.68 13.76
N ARG A 188 11.96 -21.42 13.26
CA ARG A 188 10.72 -20.74 12.87
C ARG A 188 10.29 -21.17 11.47
N HIS A 189 8.99 -21.20 11.25
CA HIS A 189 8.36 -21.61 10.01
C HIS A 189 7.57 -20.47 9.37
N LYS A 190 7.36 -20.58 8.05
CA LYS A 190 6.58 -19.63 7.26
C LYS A 190 5.20 -19.36 7.89
N GLY A 191 4.92 -18.09 8.09
CA GLY A 191 3.69 -17.57 8.69
C GLY A 191 3.83 -17.24 10.17
N GLN A 192 4.94 -17.58 10.83
CA GLN A 192 5.15 -17.25 12.24
C GLN A 192 5.71 -15.83 12.45
N ALA A 193 6.23 -15.16 11.42
CA ALA A 193 6.70 -13.78 11.52
C ALA A 193 5.70 -12.76 10.94
N GLY A 194 4.43 -13.15 10.77
CA GLY A 194 3.35 -12.25 10.38
C GLY A 194 2.72 -12.58 9.03
N LYS A 195 1.41 -12.81 9.05
CA LYS A 195 0.51 -12.91 7.89
C LYS A 195 -0.37 -11.66 7.85
N ILE A 196 -0.06 -10.75 6.95
CA ILE A 196 -0.76 -9.46 6.83
C ILE A 196 -1.74 -9.51 5.67
N ALA A 197 -2.93 -8.96 5.85
CA ALA A 197 -3.86 -8.69 4.77
C ALA A 197 -4.03 -7.19 4.56
N VAL A 198 -4.23 -6.78 3.32
CA VAL A 198 -4.64 -5.42 2.95
C VAL A 198 -5.98 -5.52 2.22
N ILE A 199 -7.00 -4.83 2.73
CA ILE A 199 -8.31 -4.68 2.11
C ILE A 199 -8.39 -3.27 1.53
N GLY A 200 -8.40 -3.18 0.21
CA GLY A 200 -8.31 -1.93 -0.52
C GLY A 200 -8.10 -2.18 -2.00
N GLY A 201 -7.76 -1.15 -2.75
CA GLY A 201 -7.60 -1.26 -4.20
C GLY A 201 -8.93 -1.34 -4.94
N CYS A 202 -9.38 -0.17 -5.38
CA CYS A 202 -10.41 -0.02 -6.39
C CYS A 202 -9.79 0.10 -7.78
N ARG A 203 -10.64 0.17 -8.81
CA ARG A 203 -10.27 0.33 -10.21
C ARG A 203 -9.23 1.43 -10.46
N GLU A 204 -9.35 2.58 -9.79
CA GLU A 204 -8.46 3.73 -9.97
C GLU A 204 -7.20 3.67 -9.09
N TYR A 205 -7.30 3.12 -7.88
CA TYR A 205 -6.26 3.24 -6.85
C TYR A 205 -5.54 1.92 -6.57
N THR A 206 -4.76 1.45 -7.54
CA THR A 206 -4.02 0.18 -7.46
C THR A 206 -2.67 0.28 -6.73
N GLY A 207 -2.08 1.49 -6.66
CA GLY A 207 -0.75 1.69 -6.06
C GLY A 207 -0.74 1.63 -4.53
N ALA A 208 -1.74 2.23 -3.88
CA ALA A 208 -1.85 2.28 -2.42
C ALA A 208 -1.89 0.89 -1.74
N PRO A 209 -2.75 -0.07 -2.15
CA PRO A 209 -2.76 -1.40 -1.53
C PRO A 209 -1.44 -2.16 -1.79
N TYR A 210 -0.81 -1.94 -2.95
CA TYR A 210 0.52 -2.47 -3.23
C TYR A 210 1.56 -1.91 -2.25
N PHE A 211 1.62 -0.59 -2.06
CA PHE A 211 2.59 0.04 -1.15
C PHE A 211 2.44 -0.45 0.28
N ALA A 212 1.21 -0.62 0.78
CA ALA A 212 0.99 -1.19 2.11
C ALA A 212 1.46 -2.65 2.20
N ALA A 213 1.05 -3.50 1.26
CA ALA A 213 1.35 -4.92 1.29
C ALA A 213 2.86 -5.21 1.08
N ILE A 214 3.51 -4.53 0.13
CA ILE A 214 4.94 -4.72 -0.12
C ILE A 214 5.79 -4.17 1.00
N SER A 215 5.35 -3.10 1.68
CA SER A 215 6.05 -2.57 2.86
C SER A 215 6.04 -3.58 4.00
N ALA A 216 4.91 -4.27 4.22
CA ALA A 216 4.84 -5.34 5.20
C ALA A 216 5.85 -6.46 4.92
N LEU A 217 5.94 -6.93 3.67
CA LEU A 217 6.94 -7.93 3.27
C LEU A 217 8.38 -7.43 3.43
N LYS A 218 8.67 -6.22 2.94
CA LYS A 218 10.01 -5.63 2.99
C LYS A 218 10.49 -5.35 4.42
N MET A 219 9.56 -5.15 5.35
CA MET A 219 9.84 -5.00 6.76
C MET A 219 10.13 -6.34 7.46
N GLY A 220 9.50 -7.44 7.03
CA GLY A 220 9.75 -8.76 7.61
C GLY A 220 8.52 -9.66 7.81
N ALA A 221 7.34 -9.29 7.30
CA ALA A 221 6.19 -10.20 7.28
C ALA A 221 6.47 -11.39 6.35
N ASP A 222 6.04 -12.59 6.76
CA ASP A 222 6.21 -13.81 5.98
C ASP A 222 5.25 -13.88 4.78
N LEU A 223 4.06 -13.31 4.92
CA LEU A 223 2.99 -13.36 3.93
C LEU A 223 2.22 -12.05 3.89
N ALA A 224 1.95 -11.57 2.67
CA ALA A 224 1.08 -10.42 2.44
C ALA A 224 0.00 -10.75 1.42
N HIS A 225 -1.24 -10.57 1.83
CA HIS A 225 -2.44 -10.77 1.03
C HIS A 225 -3.06 -9.42 0.66
N VAL A 226 -3.62 -9.31 -0.53
CA VAL A 226 -4.36 -8.12 -0.96
C VAL A 226 -5.75 -8.56 -1.41
N PHE A 227 -6.80 -8.08 -0.74
CA PHE A 227 -8.18 -8.22 -1.16
C PHE A 227 -8.60 -6.93 -1.84
N CYS A 228 -8.89 -7.02 -3.13
CA CYS A 228 -9.17 -5.87 -3.97
C CYS A 228 -10.28 -6.16 -4.98
N THR A 229 -10.62 -5.15 -5.76
CA THR A 229 -11.60 -5.30 -6.84
C THR A 229 -10.95 -6.02 -8.03
N ALA A 230 -11.77 -6.67 -8.86
CA ALA A 230 -11.27 -7.42 -10.02
C ALA A 230 -10.49 -6.51 -10.98
N GLY A 231 -10.93 -5.25 -11.15
CA GLY A 231 -10.26 -4.26 -11.98
C GLY A 231 -8.85 -3.88 -11.47
N ALA A 232 -8.64 -3.89 -10.16
CA ALA A 232 -7.34 -3.59 -9.55
C ALA A 232 -6.36 -4.78 -9.58
N ALA A 233 -6.87 -6.00 -9.54
CA ALA A 233 -6.08 -7.19 -9.23
C ALA A 233 -4.96 -7.48 -10.22
N THR A 234 -5.23 -7.39 -11.53
CA THR A 234 -4.21 -7.67 -12.57
C THR A 234 -3.04 -6.70 -12.48
N VAL A 235 -3.32 -5.42 -12.21
CA VAL A 235 -2.30 -4.38 -12.08
C VAL A 235 -1.44 -4.64 -10.84
N ILE A 236 -2.07 -4.92 -9.69
CA ILE A 236 -1.35 -5.19 -8.44
C ILE A 236 -0.46 -6.44 -8.57
N LYS A 237 -0.97 -7.52 -9.18
CA LYS A 237 -0.19 -8.73 -9.49
C LYS A 237 1.02 -8.45 -10.39
N GLY A 238 0.89 -7.47 -11.28
CA GLY A 238 1.98 -7.03 -12.16
C GLY A 238 3.11 -6.28 -11.45
N TYR A 239 2.86 -5.71 -10.26
CA TYR A 239 3.88 -4.98 -9.50
C TYR A 239 4.84 -5.92 -8.73
N SER A 240 4.35 -7.06 -8.23
CA SER A 240 5.17 -8.03 -7.51
C SER A 240 4.56 -9.44 -7.53
N PRO A 241 5.35 -10.49 -7.81
CA PRO A 241 4.91 -11.88 -7.73
C PRO A 241 4.82 -12.40 -6.29
N GLU A 242 5.36 -11.67 -5.31
CA GLU A 242 5.36 -12.08 -3.89
C GLU A 242 3.99 -11.90 -3.22
N LEU A 243 3.15 -11.02 -3.76
CA LEU A 243 1.84 -10.70 -3.18
C LEU A 243 0.78 -11.73 -3.57
N ILE A 244 -0.02 -12.17 -2.59
CA ILE A 244 -1.17 -13.05 -2.84
C ILE A 244 -2.42 -12.19 -3.01
N VAL A 245 -2.86 -12.01 -4.25
CA VAL A 245 -3.93 -11.05 -4.60
C VAL A 245 -5.26 -11.75 -4.90
N HIS A 246 -6.30 -11.37 -4.16
CA HIS A 246 -7.66 -11.91 -4.15
C HIS A 246 -8.66 -10.89 -4.74
N PRO A 247 -9.15 -11.10 -5.99
CA PRO A 247 -10.11 -10.23 -6.64
C PRO A 247 -11.55 -10.55 -6.20
N VAL A 248 -11.90 -10.23 -4.96
CA VAL A 248 -13.20 -10.62 -4.36
C VAL A 248 -14.08 -9.43 -3.99
N LEU A 249 -13.56 -8.20 -4.07
CA LEU A 249 -14.35 -7.00 -3.81
C LEU A 249 -15.03 -6.54 -5.10
N HIS A 250 -16.18 -5.88 -4.94
CA HIS A 250 -17.01 -5.41 -6.05
C HIS A 250 -17.33 -3.93 -5.88
N GLU A 251 -17.35 -3.20 -6.99
CA GLU A 251 -17.79 -1.80 -7.07
C GLU A 251 -19.08 -1.70 -7.87
N SER A 252 -19.83 -0.61 -7.72
CA SER A 252 -21.06 -0.36 -8.51
C SER A 252 -20.83 -0.46 -10.02
N TYR A 253 -19.63 -0.15 -10.50
CA TYR A 253 -19.25 -0.30 -11.90
C TYR A 253 -19.31 -1.77 -12.39
N ASP A 254 -18.95 -2.73 -11.53
CA ASP A 254 -18.85 -4.14 -11.92
C ASP A 254 -20.22 -4.83 -11.95
N VAL A 255 -21.13 -4.41 -11.06
CA VAL A 255 -22.42 -5.09 -10.83
C VAL A 255 -23.62 -4.33 -11.39
N GLY A 256 -23.46 -3.04 -11.74
CA GLY A 256 -24.55 -2.18 -12.20
C GLY A 256 -25.46 -1.73 -11.07
N GLU A 257 -26.64 -1.19 -11.43
CA GLU A 257 -27.68 -0.88 -10.46
C GLU A 257 -28.34 -2.17 -9.98
N ILE A 258 -28.21 -2.44 -8.69
CA ILE A 258 -28.76 -3.62 -8.02
C ILE A 258 -29.65 -3.22 -6.85
N GLY A 259 -30.70 -3.99 -6.59
CA GLY A 259 -31.62 -3.73 -5.47
C GLY A 259 -31.02 -4.05 -4.09
N GLU A 260 -31.68 -3.64 -3.01
CA GLU A 260 -31.22 -3.89 -1.63
C GLU A 260 -30.98 -5.37 -1.32
N GLY A 261 -31.87 -6.26 -1.78
CA GLY A 261 -31.71 -7.70 -1.59
C GLY A 261 -30.46 -8.26 -2.28
N GLU A 262 -30.17 -7.79 -3.51
CA GLU A 262 -28.98 -8.18 -4.25
C GLU A 262 -27.69 -7.61 -3.63
N ARG A 263 -27.75 -6.39 -3.08
CA ARG A 263 -26.64 -5.82 -2.29
C ARG A 263 -26.32 -6.68 -1.07
N SER A 264 -27.35 -7.12 -0.34
CA SER A 264 -27.18 -8.03 0.81
C SER A 264 -26.55 -9.35 0.38
N ASP A 265 -27.07 -9.99 -0.67
CA ASP A 265 -26.52 -11.24 -1.19
C ASP A 265 -25.06 -11.09 -1.66
N LEU A 266 -24.72 -9.96 -2.26
CA LEU A 266 -23.35 -9.65 -2.67
C LEU A 266 -22.44 -9.50 -1.44
N LYS A 267 -22.86 -8.73 -0.43
CA LYS A 267 -22.15 -8.58 0.83
C LYS A 267 -21.87 -9.94 1.46
N ASP A 268 -22.88 -10.81 1.56
CA ASP A 268 -22.73 -12.15 2.14
C ASP A 268 -21.75 -13.03 1.35
N LYS A 269 -21.74 -12.93 0.02
CA LYS A 269 -20.76 -13.61 -0.83
C LYS A 269 -19.33 -13.10 -0.58
N VAL A 270 -19.14 -11.79 -0.51
CA VAL A 270 -17.83 -11.18 -0.23
C VAL A 270 -17.33 -11.62 1.16
N LEU A 271 -18.20 -11.56 2.17
CA LEU A 271 -17.88 -12.01 3.53
C LEU A 271 -17.54 -13.50 3.55
N ALA A 272 -18.28 -14.35 2.83
CA ALA A 272 -17.96 -15.77 2.74
C ALA A 272 -16.59 -16.02 2.10
N GLU A 273 -16.17 -15.25 1.10
CA GLU A 273 -14.84 -15.39 0.48
C GLU A 273 -13.71 -14.88 1.39
N VAL A 274 -13.88 -13.71 2.00
CA VAL A 274 -12.88 -13.12 2.89
C VAL A 274 -12.78 -13.91 4.20
N GLY A 275 -13.90 -14.34 4.75
CA GLY A 275 -14.04 -15.09 6.01
C GLY A 275 -13.25 -16.40 6.04
N LYS A 276 -13.02 -17.05 4.89
CA LYS A 276 -12.14 -18.23 4.74
C LYS A 276 -10.69 -17.96 5.15
N TRP A 277 -10.29 -16.69 5.12
CA TRP A 277 -8.91 -16.26 5.36
C TRP A 277 -8.74 -15.50 6.67
N LEU A 278 -9.78 -14.79 7.16
CA LEU A 278 -9.67 -13.86 8.27
C LEU A 278 -8.86 -14.39 9.46
N GLU A 279 -9.18 -15.59 9.96
CA GLU A 279 -8.51 -16.20 11.14
C GLU A 279 -7.04 -16.56 10.90
N ARG A 280 -6.60 -16.55 9.64
CA ARG A 280 -5.20 -16.78 9.28
C ARG A 280 -4.38 -15.49 9.39
N PHE A 281 -4.99 -14.31 9.41
CA PHE A 281 -4.25 -13.06 9.46
C PHE A 281 -3.92 -12.66 10.88
N ASP A 282 -2.69 -12.20 11.08
CA ASP A 282 -2.25 -11.69 12.38
C ASP A 282 -2.56 -10.19 12.51
N CYS A 283 -2.76 -9.50 11.37
CA CYS A 283 -3.32 -8.14 11.30
C CYS A 283 -3.86 -7.84 9.89
N ILE A 284 -4.89 -7.00 9.80
CA ILE A 284 -5.52 -6.55 8.55
C ILE A 284 -5.42 -5.02 8.44
N VAL A 285 -4.87 -4.53 7.33
CA VAL A 285 -4.90 -3.12 6.94
C VAL A 285 -6.15 -2.88 6.08
N ILE A 286 -6.93 -1.84 6.37
CA ILE A 286 -8.14 -1.51 5.64
C ILE A 286 -8.08 -0.06 5.16
N GLY A 287 -8.36 0.13 3.87
CA GLY A 287 -8.54 1.46 3.27
C GLY A 287 -7.51 1.94 2.24
N PRO A 288 -6.26 1.43 2.14
CA PRO A 288 -5.33 1.82 1.08
C PRO A 288 -5.93 1.66 -0.32
N GLY A 289 -6.23 2.79 -0.97
CA GLY A 289 -6.85 2.81 -2.30
C GLY A 289 -8.24 2.20 -2.36
N LEU A 290 -9.00 2.18 -1.26
CA LEU A 290 -10.34 1.58 -1.24
C LEU A 290 -11.34 2.36 -2.10
N GLY A 291 -11.19 3.68 -2.23
CA GLY A 291 -12.20 4.49 -2.89
C GLY A 291 -13.43 4.66 -1.99
N ARG A 292 -14.52 5.17 -2.58
CA ARG A 292 -15.73 5.57 -1.84
C ARG A 292 -17.03 5.11 -2.50
N ASP A 293 -16.93 4.05 -3.29
CA ASP A 293 -18.10 3.38 -3.84
C ASP A 293 -18.96 2.79 -2.72
N GLU A 294 -20.26 3.02 -2.76
CA GLU A 294 -21.18 2.65 -1.66
C GLU A 294 -21.23 1.15 -1.43
N ILE A 295 -21.37 0.35 -2.50
CA ILE A 295 -21.43 -1.11 -2.42
C ILE A 295 -20.14 -1.68 -1.83
N LEU A 296 -19.00 -1.15 -2.29
CA LEU A 296 -17.70 -1.53 -1.76
C LEU A 296 -17.58 -1.21 -0.26
N LEU A 297 -17.97 0.00 0.15
CA LEU A 297 -17.91 0.42 1.56
C LEU A 297 -18.86 -0.39 2.46
N GLU A 298 -20.06 -0.74 1.98
CA GLU A 298 -21.01 -1.63 2.68
C GLU A 298 -20.40 -3.03 2.92
N CYS A 299 -19.71 -3.59 1.91
CA CYS A 299 -19.01 -4.86 2.05
C CYS A 299 -17.87 -4.76 3.06
N VAL A 300 -17.05 -3.70 2.99
CA VAL A 300 -15.92 -3.50 3.91
C VAL A 300 -16.37 -3.25 5.35
N ALA A 301 -17.49 -2.57 5.57
CA ALA A 301 -18.08 -2.43 6.90
C ALA A 301 -18.37 -3.81 7.51
N GLY A 302 -18.99 -4.72 6.74
CA GLY A 302 -19.20 -6.10 7.18
C GLY A 302 -17.91 -6.85 7.50
N ILE A 303 -16.84 -6.63 6.71
CA ILE A 303 -15.54 -7.28 6.96
C ILE A 303 -14.93 -6.77 8.27
N ILE A 304 -15.05 -5.48 8.57
CA ILE A 304 -14.60 -4.89 9.85
C ILE A 304 -15.34 -5.54 11.02
N GLU A 305 -16.66 -5.66 10.94
CA GLU A 305 -17.49 -6.28 11.97
C GLU A 305 -17.14 -7.76 12.18
N GLU A 306 -16.96 -8.53 11.10
CA GLU A 306 -16.56 -9.93 11.19
C GLU A 306 -15.16 -10.06 11.81
N ALA A 307 -14.19 -9.25 11.38
CA ALA A 307 -12.83 -9.26 11.93
C ALA A 307 -12.81 -8.89 13.43
N LYS A 308 -13.64 -7.91 13.84
CA LYS A 308 -13.86 -7.53 15.25
C LYS A 308 -14.42 -8.70 16.05
N SER A 309 -15.43 -9.40 15.53
CA SER A 309 -16.02 -10.57 16.20
C SER A 309 -15.01 -11.72 16.44
N LYS A 310 -13.95 -11.78 15.62
CA LYS A 310 -12.88 -12.77 15.67
C LYS A 310 -11.61 -12.29 16.39
N ASN A 311 -11.61 -11.08 16.96
CA ASN A 311 -10.46 -10.47 17.65
C ASN A 311 -9.19 -10.35 16.76
N ILE A 312 -9.39 -10.06 15.48
CA ILE A 312 -8.29 -9.86 14.51
C ILE A 312 -7.86 -8.39 14.53
N PRO A 313 -6.57 -8.09 14.75
CA PRO A 313 -6.07 -6.70 14.78
C PRO A 313 -6.30 -5.96 13.46
N LEU A 314 -6.69 -4.69 13.56
CA LEU A 314 -7.03 -3.83 12.42
C LEU A 314 -6.17 -2.56 12.40
N VAL A 315 -5.67 -2.20 11.23
CA VAL A 315 -5.10 -0.87 10.94
C VAL A 315 -5.98 -0.20 9.89
N ILE A 316 -6.64 0.89 10.23
CA ILE A 316 -7.54 1.62 9.34
C ILE A 316 -6.85 2.89 8.84
N ASP A 317 -6.66 3.00 7.53
CA ASP A 317 -5.98 4.13 6.88
C ASP A 317 -6.81 4.65 5.68
N GLY A 318 -6.51 5.87 5.23
CA GLY A 318 -7.09 6.44 4.01
C GLY A 318 -8.62 6.40 3.98
N ASP A 319 -9.21 5.83 2.93
CA ASP A 319 -10.68 5.76 2.79
C ASP A 319 -11.35 4.79 3.79
N GLY A 320 -10.59 3.92 4.46
CA GLY A 320 -11.10 3.20 5.63
C GLY A 320 -11.46 4.16 6.77
N LEU A 321 -10.70 5.25 6.94
CA LEU A 321 -11.03 6.30 7.90
C LEU A 321 -12.23 7.13 7.46
N PHE A 322 -12.44 7.28 6.14
CA PHE A 322 -13.67 7.88 5.64
C PHE A 322 -14.89 7.03 6.04
N LEU A 323 -14.82 5.71 5.88
CA LEU A 323 -15.87 4.79 6.35
C LEU A 323 -16.10 4.92 7.86
N VAL A 324 -15.05 4.79 8.68
CA VAL A 324 -15.14 4.92 10.14
C VAL A 324 -15.66 6.29 10.58
N THR A 325 -15.34 7.37 9.86
CA THR A 325 -15.87 8.70 10.20
C THR A 325 -17.38 8.77 9.93
N ASN A 326 -17.89 8.10 8.90
CA ASN A 326 -19.32 8.09 8.61
C ASN A 326 -20.10 7.12 9.49
N GLN A 327 -19.47 6.01 9.89
CA GLN A 327 -20.03 4.94 10.72
C GLN A 327 -19.07 4.58 11.87
N PRO A 328 -18.89 5.44 12.89
CA PRO A 328 -17.95 5.18 13.98
C PRO A 328 -18.20 3.89 14.77
N GLU A 329 -19.46 3.49 14.89
CA GLU A 329 -19.93 2.33 15.65
C GLU A 329 -19.28 1.01 15.23
N ILE A 330 -18.83 0.90 13.97
CA ILE A 330 -18.18 -0.33 13.47
C ILE A 330 -16.85 -0.60 14.20
N ILE A 331 -16.19 0.44 14.73
CA ILE A 331 -14.88 0.31 15.37
C ILE A 331 -14.85 0.76 16.84
N ILE A 332 -15.79 1.59 17.30
CA ILE A 332 -15.86 2.01 18.70
C ILE A 332 -15.90 0.78 19.63
N GLY A 333 -15.17 0.86 20.75
CA GLY A 333 -15.06 -0.23 21.71
C GLY A 333 -14.10 -1.34 21.30
N TYR A 334 -13.34 -1.19 20.19
CA TYR A 334 -12.45 -2.25 19.70
C TYR A 334 -10.97 -2.02 20.05
N PRO A 335 -10.41 -2.73 21.06
CA PRO A 335 -9.07 -2.47 21.58
C PRO A 335 -7.93 -2.88 20.65
N LEU A 336 -8.21 -3.66 19.60
CA LEU A 336 -7.21 -4.11 18.62
C LEU A 336 -7.25 -3.29 17.32
N ALA A 337 -7.88 -2.11 17.34
CA ALA A 337 -7.91 -1.19 16.22
C ALA A 337 -6.87 -0.07 16.36
N ILE A 338 -6.19 0.23 15.26
CA ILE A 338 -5.32 1.41 15.09
C ILE A 338 -5.88 2.24 13.94
N LEU A 339 -6.19 3.51 14.18
CA LEU A 339 -6.55 4.48 13.15
C LEU A 339 -5.32 5.32 12.81
N THR A 340 -5.05 5.58 11.53
CA THR A 340 -3.88 6.38 11.12
C THR A 340 -4.25 7.69 10.41
N PRO A 341 -5.06 8.59 11.00
CA PRO A 341 -5.52 9.79 10.31
C PRO A 341 -4.42 10.81 10.05
N ASN A 342 -4.43 11.39 8.85
CA ASN A 342 -3.73 12.65 8.60
C ASN A 342 -4.42 13.82 9.31
N VAL A 343 -3.81 15.02 9.24
CA VAL A 343 -4.35 16.23 9.90
C VAL A 343 -5.82 16.50 9.57
N MET A 344 -6.24 16.31 8.32
CA MET A 344 -7.62 16.58 7.91
C MET A 344 -8.58 15.44 8.27
N GLU A 345 -8.14 14.19 8.18
CA GLU A 345 -8.92 13.03 8.66
C GLU A 345 -9.15 13.10 10.16
N HIS A 346 -8.13 13.48 10.94
CA HIS A 346 -8.22 13.67 12.39
C HIS A 346 -9.25 14.71 12.76
N LYS A 347 -9.19 15.89 12.11
CA LYS A 347 -10.18 16.96 12.31
C LYS A 347 -11.61 16.51 11.99
N ARG A 348 -11.80 15.67 10.97
CA ARG A 348 -13.12 15.12 10.65
C ARG A 348 -13.61 14.16 11.74
N LEU A 349 -12.73 13.29 12.25
CA LEU A 349 -13.05 12.43 13.38
C LEU A 349 -13.41 13.24 14.63
N VAL A 350 -12.64 14.26 14.98
CA VAL A 350 -12.95 15.15 16.11
C VAL A 350 -14.30 15.83 15.93
N ALA A 351 -14.57 16.44 14.77
CA ALA A 351 -15.87 17.08 14.49
C ALA A 351 -17.04 16.09 14.63
N LYS A 352 -16.87 14.86 14.16
CA LYS A 352 -17.93 13.84 14.18
C LYS A 352 -18.18 13.27 15.58
N ILE A 353 -17.12 12.92 16.30
CA ILE A 353 -17.19 12.19 17.58
C ILE A 353 -17.39 13.14 18.76
N MET A 354 -16.74 14.31 18.75
CA MET A 354 -16.77 15.25 19.86
C MET A 354 -17.75 16.40 19.63
N GLY A 355 -17.95 16.82 18.37
CA GLY A 355 -18.78 17.99 18.02
C GLY A 355 -20.28 17.85 18.24
N GLN A 356 -20.79 16.66 18.61
CA GLN A 356 -22.20 16.48 18.99
C GLN A 356 -22.45 16.72 20.49
N GLU A 357 -21.42 16.61 21.32
CA GLU A 357 -21.54 16.66 22.78
C GLU A 357 -20.84 17.87 23.41
N ASP A 358 -19.83 18.41 22.73
CA ASP A 358 -19.03 19.54 23.19
C ASP A 358 -19.27 20.74 22.26
N GLU A 359 -20.07 21.71 22.73
CA GLU A 359 -20.41 22.92 21.96
C GLU A 359 -19.18 23.78 21.64
N GLU A 360 -18.06 23.60 22.35
CA GLU A 360 -16.80 24.30 22.06
C GLU A 360 -16.07 23.71 20.85
N VAL A 361 -16.40 22.49 20.42
CA VAL A 361 -15.78 21.83 19.27
C VAL A 361 -16.50 22.25 17.97
N PRO A 362 -15.81 22.94 17.04
CA PRO A 362 -16.43 23.35 15.79
C PRO A 362 -16.92 22.17 14.97
N SER A 363 -18.16 22.26 14.46
CA SER A 363 -18.73 21.26 13.55
C SER A 363 -18.01 21.22 12.18
N ASN A 364 -17.40 22.35 11.78
CA ASN A 364 -16.57 22.41 10.58
C ASN A 364 -15.14 21.94 10.89
N PRO A 365 -14.67 20.82 10.29
CA PRO A 365 -13.33 20.29 10.56
C PRO A 365 -12.20 21.30 10.32
N LYS A 366 -12.39 22.27 9.42
CA LYS A 366 -11.35 23.28 9.12
C LYS A 366 -11.09 24.25 10.26
N GLU A 367 -12.07 24.47 11.12
CA GLU A 367 -12.02 25.42 12.24
C GLU A 367 -11.42 24.82 13.51
N ILE A 368 -11.29 23.48 13.58
CA ILE A 368 -10.67 22.79 14.70
C ILE A 368 -9.18 23.17 14.80
N SER A 369 -8.78 23.68 15.96
CA SER A 369 -7.40 24.06 16.26
C SER A 369 -6.49 22.85 16.51
N ASN A 370 -5.19 23.02 16.27
CA ASN A 370 -4.13 22.06 16.58
C ASN A 370 -3.26 22.50 17.79
N GLU A 371 -3.68 23.52 18.55
CA GLU A 371 -2.88 24.08 19.65
C GLU A 371 -2.63 23.07 20.79
N ASP A 372 -3.67 22.38 21.25
CA ASP A 372 -3.57 21.26 22.21
C ASP A 372 -3.85 19.92 21.51
N LEU A 373 -3.05 19.62 20.49
CA LEU A 373 -3.19 18.37 19.74
C LEU A 373 -3.06 17.10 20.62
N PRO A 374 -2.12 17.02 21.60
CA PRO A 374 -2.02 15.85 22.48
C PRO A 374 -3.27 15.66 23.34
N GLY A 375 -3.78 16.71 24.00
CA GLY A 375 -4.97 16.63 24.84
C GLY A 375 -6.23 16.31 24.02
N GLN A 376 -6.37 16.91 22.84
CA GLN A 376 -7.47 16.60 21.92
C GLN A 376 -7.42 15.15 21.43
N LEU A 377 -6.24 14.64 21.07
CA LEU A 377 -6.07 13.25 20.64
C LEU A 377 -6.43 12.27 21.76
N GLN A 378 -6.00 12.56 22.99
CA GLN A 378 -6.33 11.72 24.15
C GLN A 378 -7.83 11.66 24.39
N LYS A 379 -8.52 12.81 24.38
CA LYS A 379 -9.98 12.88 24.54
C LYS A 379 -10.72 12.14 23.41
N LEU A 380 -10.26 12.30 22.17
CA LEU A 380 -10.84 11.58 21.03
C LEU A 380 -10.71 10.06 21.23
N ALA A 381 -9.52 9.56 21.57
CA ALA A 381 -9.29 8.14 21.80
C ALA A 381 -10.10 7.60 23.00
N GLN A 382 -10.27 8.39 24.06
CA GLN A 382 -11.18 8.05 25.18
C GLN A 382 -12.62 7.86 24.71
N LYS A 383 -13.12 8.75 23.84
CA LYS A 383 -14.48 8.67 23.29
C LYS A 383 -14.67 7.50 22.33
N MET A 384 -13.62 7.09 21.63
CA MET A 384 -13.67 5.92 20.74
C MET A 384 -13.56 4.58 21.48
N ASP A 385 -13.26 4.61 22.78
CA ASP A 385 -13.20 3.48 23.72
C ASP A 385 -12.33 2.29 23.23
N GLY A 386 -11.08 2.24 23.70
CA GLY A 386 -10.14 1.17 23.37
C GLY A 386 -9.41 1.33 22.03
N VAL A 387 -9.90 2.17 21.12
CA VAL A 387 -9.25 2.40 19.82
C VAL A 387 -7.97 3.24 19.96
N THR A 388 -6.88 2.80 19.33
CA THR A 388 -5.63 3.57 19.25
C THR A 388 -5.64 4.48 18.03
N ILE A 389 -5.19 5.72 18.17
CA ILE A 389 -5.19 6.71 17.10
C ILE A 389 -3.77 7.26 16.91
N VAL A 390 -3.26 7.18 15.67
CA VAL A 390 -2.00 7.74 15.20
C VAL A 390 -2.30 8.98 14.38
N GLN A 391 -2.28 10.14 15.04
CA GLN A 391 -2.40 11.42 14.36
C GLN A 391 -1.10 11.70 13.59
N LYS A 392 -1.15 11.63 12.26
CA LYS A 392 0.01 11.85 11.38
C LYS A 392 0.31 13.34 11.23
N GLY A 393 1.57 13.72 11.39
CA GLY A 393 1.96 15.14 11.39
C GLY A 393 3.46 15.39 11.22
N LYS A 394 3.89 16.61 11.58
CA LYS A 394 5.33 16.90 11.71
C LYS A 394 5.95 15.96 12.75
N THR A 395 5.27 15.86 13.89
CA THR A 395 5.40 14.82 14.89
C THR A 395 4.15 13.96 14.78
N ASP A 396 4.29 12.64 14.83
CA ASP A 396 3.11 11.78 14.98
C ASP A 396 2.79 11.68 16.47
N TYR A 397 1.52 11.87 16.82
CA TYR A 397 1.03 11.63 18.17
C TYR A 397 0.18 10.37 18.19
N ILE A 398 0.36 9.55 19.22
CA ILE A 398 -0.26 8.23 19.33
C ILE A 398 -0.96 8.15 20.67
N SER A 399 -2.25 7.80 20.69
CA SER A 399 -2.99 7.64 21.95
C SER A 399 -4.03 6.54 21.88
N ASP A 400 -4.19 5.83 23.00
CA ASP A 400 -5.29 4.90 23.31
C ASP A 400 -6.29 5.49 24.31
N GLY A 401 -6.20 6.80 24.55
CA GLY A 401 -7.01 7.53 25.53
C GLY A 401 -6.45 7.53 26.95
N LYS A 402 -5.52 6.62 27.28
CA LYS A 402 -4.85 6.58 28.59
C LYS A 402 -3.53 7.34 28.57
N LYS A 403 -2.74 7.15 27.52
CA LYS A 403 -1.42 7.78 27.35
C LYS A 403 -1.34 8.46 25.98
N VAL A 404 -0.48 9.47 25.88
CA VAL A 404 -0.06 10.04 24.60
C VAL A 404 1.44 9.83 24.43
N LEU A 405 1.83 9.24 23.30
CA LEU A 405 3.21 9.08 22.86
C LEU A 405 3.46 10.01 21.67
N SER A 406 4.71 10.42 21.49
CA SER A 406 5.14 11.21 20.35
C SER A 406 6.25 10.50 19.58
N SER A 407 6.19 10.61 18.26
CA SER A 407 7.24 10.17 17.33
C SER A 407 7.66 11.38 16.50
N ASP A 408 8.71 12.04 16.95
CA ASP A 408 9.28 13.26 16.34
C ASP A 408 10.54 12.97 15.50
N TYR A 409 10.82 11.68 15.23
CA TYR A 409 11.94 11.27 14.41
C TYR A 409 11.91 11.97 13.06
N TYR A 410 13.08 12.41 12.60
CA TYR A 410 13.20 13.07 11.32
C TYR A 410 12.83 12.09 10.19
N GLY A 411 11.75 12.42 9.49
CA GLY A 411 11.29 11.69 8.32
C GLY A 411 11.86 12.26 7.03
N SER A 412 10.98 12.68 6.14
CA SER A 412 11.34 13.37 4.90
C SER A 412 10.53 14.66 4.76
N PRO A 413 11.13 15.78 4.33
CA PRO A 413 10.37 16.97 3.96
C PRO A 413 9.65 16.79 2.61
N ARG A 414 9.97 15.73 1.85
CA ARG A 414 9.33 15.40 0.57
C ARG A 414 8.05 14.59 0.83
N ARG A 415 6.90 15.13 0.41
CA ARG A 415 5.59 14.48 0.55
C ARG A 415 5.28 13.51 -0.60
N CYS A 416 5.61 12.24 -0.43
CA CYS A 416 5.25 11.19 -1.38
C CYS A 416 3.80 10.74 -1.16
N GLY A 417 3.05 10.48 -2.24
CA GLY A 417 1.63 10.13 -2.14
C GLY A 417 1.36 8.85 -1.34
N GLY A 418 2.26 7.87 -1.36
CA GLY A 418 2.06 6.57 -0.71
C GLY A 418 2.80 6.38 0.61
N GLN A 419 3.29 7.46 1.25
CA GLN A 419 3.99 7.33 2.53
C GLN A 419 3.06 6.86 3.67
N GLY A 420 1.76 7.20 3.60
CA GLY A 420 0.74 6.68 4.52
C GLY A 420 0.57 5.16 4.38
N ASP A 421 0.60 4.65 3.15
CA ASP A 421 0.51 3.21 2.88
C ASP A 421 1.71 2.45 3.45
N VAL A 422 2.91 3.03 3.35
CA VAL A 422 4.12 2.45 3.98
C VAL A 422 3.96 2.38 5.50
N LEU A 423 3.41 3.44 6.12
CA LEU A 423 3.16 3.47 7.56
C LEU A 423 2.12 2.40 7.97
N SER A 424 0.99 2.30 7.26
CA SER A 424 -0.07 1.35 7.62
C SER A 424 0.39 -0.10 7.46
N GLY A 425 1.11 -0.42 6.39
CA GLY A 425 1.75 -1.73 6.20
C GLY A 425 2.75 -2.07 7.31
N SER A 426 3.64 -1.14 7.65
CA SER A 426 4.64 -1.36 8.71
C SER A 426 4.00 -1.49 10.09
N THR A 427 2.99 -0.67 10.38
CA THR A 427 2.23 -0.71 11.64
C THR A 427 1.53 -2.04 11.84
N ALA A 428 0.97 -2.63 10.77
CA ALA A 428 0.31 -3.93 10.86
C ALA A 428 1.27 -5.06 11.26
N VAL A 429 2.51 -5.03 10.76
CA VAL A 429 3.53 -6.03 11.14
C VAL A 429 3.99 -5.83 12.58
N PHE A 430 4.29 -4.60 13.01
CA PHE A 430 4.65 -4.38 14.40
C PHE A 430 3.49 -4.67 15.36
N MET A 431 2.24 -4.42 14.96
CA MET A 431 1.08 -4.79 15.75
C MET A 431 0.96 -6.32 15.92
N SER A 432 1.20 -7.11 14.87
CA SER A 432 1.18 -8.57 14.97
C SER A 432 2.28 -9.07 15.90
N TRP A 433 3.50 -8.55 15.79
CA TRP A 433 4.62 -8.89 16.66
C TRP A 433 4.39 -8.46 18.11
N ALA A 434 3.85 -7.25 18.35
CA ALA A 434 3.49 -6.78 19.68
C ALA A 434 2.43 -7.68 20.32
N LYS A 435 1.39 -8.06 19.56
CA LYS A 435 0.36 -8.98 20.05
C LYS A 435 0.95 -10.34 20.42
N GLU A 436 1.83 -10.92 19.58
CA GLU A 436 2.53 -12.18 19.88
C GLU A 436 3.40 -12.05 21.14
N TYR A 437 4.19 -10.98 21.24
CA TYR A 437 5.07 -10.68 22.37
C TYR A 437 4.30 -10.62 23.71
N PHE A 438 3.21 -9.85 23.76
CA PHE A 438 2.42 -9.74 24.99
C PHE A 438 1.67 -11.03 25.33
N SER A 439 1.29 -11.83 24.32
CA SER A 439 0.63 -13.12 24.51
C SER A 439 1.59 -14.22 25.00
N ASN A 440 2.89 -14.10 24.76
CA ASN A 440 3.89 -15.08 25.19
C ASN A 440 4.30 -14.87 26.65
N GLU A 441 3.91 -15.76 27.56
CA GLU A 441 4.24 -15.68 29.00
C GLU A 441 5.75 -15.61 29.28
N ASN A 442 6.57 -16.22 28.42
CA ASN A 442 8.02 -16.29 28.58
C ASN A 442 8.77 -15.11 27.94
N ALA A 443 8.06 -14.11 27.41
CA ALA A 443 8.71 -12.97 26.77
C ALA A 443 9.46 -12.12 27.80
N ASP A 444 10.76 -11.90 27.56
CA ASP A 444 11.62 -11.11 28.44
C ASP A 444 11.29 -9.61 28.37
N GLY A 445 11.41 -8.93 29.50
CA GLY A 445 11.34 -7.46 29.57
C GLY A 445 9.95 -6.84 29.40
N LYS A 446 8.84 -7.58 29.58
CA LYS A 446 7.48 -7.01 29.45
C LYS A 446 7.26 -5.77 30.32
N LYS A 447 7.77 -5.82 31.56
CA LYS A 447 7.69 -4.69 32.50
C LYS A 447 8.43 -3.46 31.96
N GLU A 448 9.58 -3.65 31.32
CA GLU A 448 10.33 -2.55 30.70
C GLU A 448 9.56 -1.95 29.52
N VAL A 449 8.94 -2.78 28.66
CA VAL A 449 8.10 -2.30 27.56
C VAL A 449 6.90 -1.52 28.08
N GLN A 450 6.23 -2.02 29.12
CA GLN A 450 5.09 -1.37 29.75
C GLN A 450 5.46 0.00 30.34
N GLU A 451 6.55 0.08 31.12
CA GLU A 451 6.98 1.30 31.79
C GLU A 451 7.44 2.37 30.79
N ARG A 452 8.21 1.98 29.77
CA ARG A 452 8.78 2.92 28.79
C ARG A 452 7.77 3.31 27.72
N ILE A 453 6.88 2.40 27.32
CA ILE A 453 5.99 2.59 26.17
C ILE A 453 4.54 2.43 26.60
N SER A 454 4.06 1.20 26.70
CA SER A 454 2.68 0.82 27.03
C SER A 454 2.59 -0.71 27.15
N ASP A 455 1.62 -1.20 27.94
CA ASP A 455 1.16 -2.59 27.93
C ASP A 455 0.15 -2.89 26.81
N ASN A 456 -0.28 -1.87 26.07
CA ASN A 456 -1.19 -2.00 24.95
C ASN A 456 -0.41 -2.32 23.64
N PRO A 457 -0.61 -3.49 23.01
CA PRO A 457 0.11 -3.87 21.80
C PRO A 457 -0.10 -2.89 20.65
N THR A 458 -1.27 -2.25 20.54
CA THR A 458 -1.56 -1.28 19.48
C THR A 458 -0.70 -0.01 19.60
N MET A 459 -0.47 0.47 20.82
CA MET A 459 0.40 1.62 21.10
C MET A 459 1.84 1.32 20.73
N VAL A 460 2.32 0.13 21.09
CA VAL A 460 3.67 -0.35 20.76
C VAL A 460 3.84 -0.50 19.24
N GLY A 461 2.88 -1.17 18.58
CA GLY A 461 2.89 -1.39 17.14
C GLY A 461 2.85 -0.09 16.34
N ALA A 462 1.98 0.85 16.73
CA ALA A 462 1.87 2.17 16.13
C ALA A 462 3.16 2.99 16.25
N LEU A 463 3.79 2.98 17.43
CA LEU A 463 5.03 3.73 17.66
C LEU A 463 6.17 3.19 16.81
N ALA A 464 6.36 1.86 16.81
CA ALA A 464 7.39 1.21 16.00
C ALA A 464 7.18 1.46 14.50
N GLY A 465 5.94 1.33 14.01
CA GLY A 465 5.58 1.61 12.62
C GLY A 465 5.86 3.06 12.20
N SER A 466 5.52 4.03 13.06
CA SER A 466 5.83 5.45 12.83
C SER A 466 7.33 5.70 12.77
N LEU A 467 8.10 5.16 13.73
CA LEU A 467 9.55 5.33 13.77
C LEU A 467 10.23 4.75 12.54
N LEU A 468 9.87 3.52 12.13
CA LEU A 468 10.43 2.89 10.95
C LEU A 468 10.09 3.68 9.67
N CYS A 469 8.83 4.05 9.48
CA CYS A 469 8.41 4.79 8.28
C CYS A 469 9.14 6.14 8.18
N ARG A 470 9.32 6.85 9.30
CA ARG A 470 10.09 8.09 9.36
C ARG A 470 11.56 7.84 9.02
N LYS A 471 12.21 6.86 9.66
CA LYS A 471 13.61 6.51 9.40
C LYS A 471 13.85 6.13 7.94
N ALA A 472 13.01 5.27 7.36
CA ALA A 472 13.08 4.87 5.96
C ALA A 472 12.87 6.06 5.01
N ALA A 473 11.93 6.95 5.32
CA ALA A 473 11.72 8.16 4.54
C ALA A 473 12.92 9.11 4.62
N GLY A 474 13.56 9.24 5.79
CA GLY A 474 14.77 10.02 5.98
C GLY A 474 15.96 9.47 5.21
N ASN A 475 16.17 8.15 5.26
CA ASN A 475 17.21 7.47 4.49
C ASN A 475 16.98 7.65 2.98
N ALA A 476 15.76 7.42 2.49
CA ALA A 476 15.42 7.63 1.09
C ALA A 476 15.62 9.09 0.65
N PHE A 477 15.23 10.05 1.50
CA PHE A 477 15.44 11.47 1.22
C PHE A 477 16.91 11.87 1.24
N ALA A 478 17.72 11.28 2.11
CA ALA A 478 19.16 11.53 2.14
C ALA A 478 19.81 11.18 0.80
N GLN A 479 19.34 10.12 0.14
CA GLN A 479 19.85 9.64 -1.14
C GLN A 479 19.23 10.36 -2.35
N HIS A 480 17.91 10.54 -2.38
CA HIS A 480 17.19 11.00 -3.57
C HIS A 480 16.73 12.47 -3.50
N LYS A 481 16.73 13.09 -2.33
CA LYS A 481 16.33 14.50 -2.13
C LYS A 481 14.97 14.79 -2.78
N ARG A 482 14.92 15.71 -3.75
CA ARG A 482 13.68 16.13 -4.43
C ARG A 482 13.01 15.00 -5.23
N SER A 483 13.78 14.05 -5.75
CA SER A 483 13.27 12.94 -6.56
C SER A 483 12.78 11.75 -5.74
N THR A 484 12.84 11.82 -4.41
CA THR A 484 12.31 10.78 -3.53
C THR A 484 10.84 10.49 -3.88
N VAL A 485 10.54 9.22 -4.14
CA VAL A 485 9.20 8.67 -4.35
C VAL A 485 8.94 7.53 -3.35
N THR A 486 7.71 7.03 -3.27
CA THR A 486 7.31 6.00 -2.30
C THR A 486 8.16 4.73 -2.42
N THR A 487 8.50 4.30 -3.64
CA THR A 487 9.34 3.11 -3.86
C THR A 487 10.73 3.25 -3.24
N ASN A 488 11.32 4.45 -3.21
CA ASN A 488 12.61 4.66 -2.53
C ASN A 488 12.50 4.51 -1.02
N ILE A 489 11.36 4.91 -0.43
CA ILE A 489 11.08 4.68 0.99
C ILE A 489 10.99 3.18 1.25
N ILE A 490 10.28 2.44 0.40
CA ILE A 490 10.15 0.98 0.50
C ILE A 490 11.51 0.27 0.36
N GLU A 491 12.35 0.70 -0.59
CA GLU A 491 13.72 0.20 -0.76
C GLU A 491 14.61 0.43 0.46
N SER A 492 14.32 1.49 1.22
CA SER A 492 15.07 1.83 2.44
C SER A 492 14.59 1.07 3.68
N LEU A 493 13.42 0.41 3.65
CA LEU A 493 12.81 -0.23 4.83
C LEU A 493 13.73 -1.27 5.47
N GLY A 494 14.30 -2.20 4.70
CA GLY A 494 15.14 -3.26 5.24
C GLY A 494 16.38 -2.71 5.96
N HIS A 495 17.07 -1.76 5.34
CA HIS A 495 18.23 -1.12 5.97
C HIS A 495 17.83 -0.32 7.22
N SER A 496 16.69 0.39 7.18
CA SER A 496 16.18 1.11 8.33
C SER A 496 15.73 0.19 9.47
N MET A 497 15.25 -1.02 9.15
CA MET A 497 14.98 -2.07 10.14
C MET A 497 16.28 -2.48 10.84
N ASP A 498 17.35 -2.78 10.11
CA ASP A 498 18.63 -3.17 10.72
C ASP A 498 19.23 -2.06 11.60
N GLU A 499 19.08 -0.79 11.21
CA GLU A 499 19.58 0.35 12.00
C GLU A 499 18.81 0.57 13.31
N LEU A 500 17.50 0.33 13.33
CA LEU A 500 16.65 0.53 14.51
C LEU A 500 16.49 -0.73 15.36
N PHE A 501 16.46 -1.89 14.71
CA PHE A 501 16.12 -3.20 15.26
C PHE A 501 17.15 -4.25 14.79
N PRO A 502 18.42 -4.13 15.23
CA PRO A 502 19.46 -5.07 14.83
C PRO A 502 19.12 -6.49 15.33
N MET A 503 19.34 -7.47 14.45
CA MET A 503 19.08 -8.89 14.70
C MET A 503 20.13 -9.57 15.58
#